data_AF-A0A2T1DJH0-F1
#
_entry.id   AF-A0A2T1DJH0-F1
#
_cell.length_a   1.000
_cell.length_b   1.000
_cell.length_c   1.000
_cell.angle_alpha   90.00
_cell.angle_beta   90.00
_cell.angle_gamma   90.00
#
_symmetry.space_group_name_H-M   'P 1'
#
loop_
_entity.id
_entity.type
_entity.pdbx_description
1 polymer ?
#
loop_
_entity_poly.entity_id
_entity_poly.type
_entity_poly.pdbx_seq_one_letter_code
_entity_poly.pdbx_strand_id
1 'polypeptide(L)'
;MSSPLQKNPTISTIAQGLNLYTLQGVAVSSSGFMVPTLDGEVLQISPQGTIVPLVDLQKLNLGIPFGIATHDSDLIVTTSDYFPNHYLLRVKLNGTVTTIADLSELSGDAGAPFGVAVSDDDYIVTLSTDVVEATGLLLRINAAGATPKLQN
;
A
#
# COMPACT_ATOMS: atom_id res chain seq x y z
N MET A 1 31.53 26.12 21.03
CA MET A 1 30.73 25.08 20.34
C MET A 1 29.40 25.70 19.98
N SER A 2 29.17 26.02 18.71
CA SER A 2 27.89 26.56 18.22
C SER A 2 26.88 25.43 18.07
N SER A 3 25.71 25.56 18.71
CA SER A 3 24.57 24.65 18.54
C SER A 3 24.20 24.54 17.05
N PRO A 4 23.90 23.34 16.52
CA PRO A 4 23.42 23.22 15.15
C PRO A 4 22.13 24.03 15.00
N LEU A 5 22.05 24.86 13.96
CA LEU A 5 20.83 25.57 13.57
C LEU A 5 19.72 24.56 13.36
N GLN A 6 18.81 24.45 14.32
CA GLN A 6 17.61 23.64 14.20
C GLN A 6 16.70 24.32 13.17
N LYS A 7 16.75 23.86 11.91
CA LYS A 7 15.78 24.27 10.90
C LYS A 7 14.41 23.72 11.30
N ASN A 8 13.50 24.62 11.68
CA ASN A 8 12.12 24.22 11.91
C ASN A 8 11.53 23.71 10.57
N PRO A 9 10.88 22.54 10.55
CA PRO A 9 10.23 22.04 9.35
C PRO A 9 9.12 23.00 8.92
N THR A 10 9.05 23.32 7.63
CA THR A 10 7.89 24.02 7.05
C THR A 10 6.88 22.97 6.59
N ILE A 11 5.63 23.10 7.05
CA ILE A 11 4.54 22.19 6.72
C ILE A 11 3.61 22.89 5.72
N SER A 12 3.29 22.23 4.62
CA SER A 12 2.37 22.72 3.59
C SER A 12 1.43 21.62 3.11
N THR A 13 0.16 21.96 2.89
CA THR A 13 -0.85 21.03 2.38
C THR A 13 -0.81 20.98 0.85
N ILE A 14 -0.66 19.77 0.29
CA ILE A 14 -0.64 19.55 -1.17
C ILE A 14 -2.05 19.24 -1.72
N ALA A 15 -2.86 18.46 -0.99
CA ALA A 15 -4.23 18.11 -1.36
C ALA A 15 -5.15 18.05 -0.12
N GLN A 16 -6.45 18.26 -0.31
CA GLN A 16 -7.48 18.26 0.75
C GLN A 16 -8.75 17.57 0.25
N GLY A 17 -9.61 17.14 1.19
CA GLY A 17 -10.88 16.47 0.87
C GLY A 17 -10.73 15.00 0.44
N LEU A 18 -9.59 14.38 0.75
CA LEU A 18 -9.34 12.97 0.49
C LEU A 18 -10.16 12.09 1.45
N ASN A 19 -10.77 11.02 0.95
CA ASN A 19 -11.54 10.06 1.74
C ASN A 19 -10.61 9.03 2.43
N LEU A 20 -9.88 9.48 3.45
CA LEU A 20 -8.94 8.69 4.24
C LEU A 20 -9.51 8.46 5.64
N TYR A 21 -9.39 7.25 6.20
CA TYR A 21 -9.95 6.94 7.53
C TYR A 21 -9.01 6.19 8.46
N THR A 22 -7.86 5.69 7.98
CA THR A 22 -6.64 5.32 8.74
C THR A 22 -5.72 4.42 7.89
N LEU A 23 -4.41 4.52 8.12
CA LEU A 23 -3.33 3.65 7.59
C LEU A 23 -3.12 3.58 6.06
N GLN A 24 -3.77 4.42 5.25
CA GLN A 24 -3.42 4.54 3.83
C GLN A 24 -2.01 5.13 3.66
N GLY A 25 -1.12 4.36 3.02
CA GLY A 25 0.24 4.78 2.73
C GLY A 25 0.31 5.88 1.67
N VAL A 26 1.51 6.38 1.41
CA VAL A 26 1.79 7.29 0.29
C VAL A 26 3.03 6.79 -0.42
N ALA A 27 2.95 6.62 -1.74
CA ALA A 27 4.11 6.29 -2.56
C ALA A 27 4.49 7.47 -3.47
N VAL A 28 5.77 7.55 -3.82
CA VAL A 28 6.29 8.58 -4.73
C VAL A 28 6.52 7.95 -6.09
N SER A 29 6.02 8.60 -7.14
CA SER A 29 6.27 8.25 -8.54
C SER A 29 7.01 9.40 -9.23
N SER A 30 7.45 9.19 -10.47
CA SER A 30 8.06 10.24 -11.28
C SER A 30 7.13 11.43 -11.56
N SER A 31 5.81 11.25 -11.45
CA SER A 31 4.79 12.25 -11.80
C SER A 31 4.06 12.84 -10.59
N GLY A 32 4.42 12.44 -9.38
CA GLY A 32 3.79 12.91 -8.15
C GLY A 32 3.64 11.82 -7.10
N PHE A 33 2.54 11.87 -6.36
CA PHE A 33 2.25 10.98 -5.24
C PHE A 33 1.12 10.02 -5.59
N MET A 34 1.18 8.81 -5.06
CA MET A 34 0.13 7.80 -5.20
C MET A 34 -0.49 7.56 -3.83
N VAL A 35 -1.82 7.67 -3.75
CA VAL A 35 -2.57 7.60 -2.51
C VAL A 35 -3.75 6.66 -2.68
N PRO A 36 -3.78 5.52 -1.98
CA PRO A 36 -4.96 4.68 -1.92
C PRO A 36 -6.06 5.34 -1.09
N THR A 37 -7.31 5.05 -1.39
CA THR A 37 -8.49 5.60 -0.71
C THR A 37 -9.47 4.50 -0.32
N LEU A 38 -10.36 4.81 0.62
CA LEU A 38 -11.32 3.83 1.16
C LEU A 38 -12.38 3.35 0.17
N ASP A 39 -12.66 4.13 -0.87
CA ASP A 39 -13.59 3.79 -1.95
C ASP A 39 -12.95 2.86 -3.00
N GLY A 40 -11.76 2.31 -2.72
CA GLY A 40 -11.10 1.35 -3.58
C GLY A 40 -10.15 1.97 -4.59
N GLU A 41 -10.09 3.30 -4.69
CA GLU A 41 -9.25 3.96 -5.68
C GLU A 41 -7.78 4.03 -5.25
N VAL A 42 -6.90 4.05 -6.25
CA VAL A 42 -5.55 4.59 -6.14
C VAL A 42 -5.54 5.90 -6.92
N LEU A 43 -5.26 6.99 -6.24
CA LEU A 43 -5.22 8.33 -6.82
C LEU A 43 -3.79 8.73 -7.13
N GLN A 44 -3.58 9.36 -8.28
CA GLN A 44 -2.37 10.10 -8.59
C GLN A 44 -2.57 11.58 -8.26
N ILE A 45 -1.66 12.13 -7.48
CA ILE A 45 -1.69 13.53 -7.03
C ILE A 45 -0.42 14.24 -7.49
N SER A 46 -0.55 15.31 -8.28
CA SER A 46 0.60 16.10 -8.71
C SER A 46 1.20 16.91 -7.53
N PRO A 47 2.45 17.38 -7.63
CA PRO A 47 3.02 18.29 -6.63
C PRO A 47 2.23 19.61 -6.46
N GLN A 48 1.40 19.96 -7.44
CA GLN A 48 0.52 21.13 -7.42
C GLN A 48 -0.89 20.81 -6.89
N GLY A 49 -1.16 19.56 -6.50
CA GLY A 49 -2.43 19.16 -5.91
C GLY A 49 -3.52 18.75 -6.91
N THR A 50 -3.18 18.55 -8.19
CA THR A 50 -4.13 17.97 -9.16
C THR A 50 -4.34 16.50 -8.85
N ILE A 51 -5.60 16.07 -8.69
CA ILE A 51 -5.98 14.70 -8.35
C ILE A 51 -6.58 14.02 -9.58
N VAL A 52 -6.08 12.82 -9.90
CA VAL A 52 -6.59 11.98 -11.00
C VAL A 52 -6.70 10.53 -10.51
N PRO A 53 -7.85 9.85 -10.66
CA PRO A 53 -7.94 8.42 -10.39
C PRO A 53 -7.06 7.62 -11.37
N LEU A 54 -6.22 6.73 -10.83
CA LEU A 54 -5.38 5.83 -11.63
C LEU A 54 -6.10 4.51 -11.90
N VAL A 55 -6.67 3.91 -10.85
CA VAL A 55 -7.42 2.66 -10.91
C VAL A 55 -8.39 2.58 -9.74
N ASP A 56 -9.50 1.88 -9.93
CA ASP A 56 -10.46 1.54 -8.88
C ASP A 56 -10.42 0.02 -8.65
N LEU A 57 -9.75 -0.40 -7.57
CA LEU A 57 -9.56 -1.80 -7.22
C LEU A 57 -10.84 -2.45 -6.68
N GLN A 58 -11.72 -1.67 -6.06
CA GLN A 58 -12.99 -2.17 -5.56
C GLN A 58 -13.92 -2.54 -6.72
N LYS A 59 -13.99 -1.72 -7.78
CA LYS A 59 -14.72 -2.05 -9.02
C LYS A 59 -14.17 -3.28 -9.74
N LEU A 60 -12.90 -3.63 -9.49
CA LEU A 60 -12.27 -4.86 -9.99
C LEU A 60 -12.48 -6.07 -9.07
N ASN A 61 -13.21 -5.91 -7.96
CA ASN A 61 -13.37 -6.92 -6.90
C ASN A 61 -12.03 -7.36 -6.28
N LEU A 62 -11.08 -6.43 -6.16
CA LEU A 62 -9.76 -6.66 -5.57
C LEU A 62 -9.62 -6.03 -4.18
N GLY A 63 -10.71 -5.55 -3.60
CA GLY A 63 -10.77 -4.97 -2.26
C GLY A 63 -10.34 -3.50 -2.20
N ILE A 64 -10.20 -3.02 -0.96
CA ILE A 64 -9.81 -1.66 -0.62
C ILE A 64 -8.28 -1.63 -0.45
N PRO A 65 -7.56 -0.70 -1.10
CA PRO A 65 -6.12 -0.57 -0.94
C PRO A 65 -5.71 0.14 0.36
N PHE A 66 -4.58 -0.30 0.94
CA PHE A 66 -4.02 0.24 2.19
C PHE A 66 -2.55 0.62 2.04
N GLY A 67 -1.67 -0.38 2.02
CA GLY A 67 -0.24 -0.20 1.88
C GLY A 67 0.10 0.07 0.42
N ILE A 68 1.03 1.00 0.19
CA ILE A 68 1.51 1.29 -1.16
C ILE A 68 3.01 1.59 -1.14
N ALA A 69 3.73 1.06 -2.13
CA ALA A 69 5.13 1.36 -2.38
C ALA A 69 5.40 1.40 -3.89
N THR A 70 6.43 2.13 -4.29
CA THR A 70 6.89 2.16 -5.68
C THR A 70 7.99 1.13 -5.87
N HIS A 71 7.89 0.32 -6.92
CA HIS A 71 8.94 -0.58 -7.38
C HIS A 71 9.17 -0.31 -8.87
N ASP A 72 10.34 0.23 -9.21
CA ASP A 72 10.63 0.78 -10.54
C ASP A 72 9.56 1.79 -11.01
N SER A 73 8.84 1.48 -12.09
CA SER A 73 7.74 2.28 -12.64
C SER A 73 6.36 1.85 -12.17
N ASP A 74 6.27 0.78 -11.38
CA ASP A 74 5.01 0.16 -10.97
C ASP A 74 4.74 0.43 -9.48
N LEU A 75 3.50 0.24 -9.08
CA LEU A 75 3.05 0.34 -7.70
C LEU A 75 2.83 -1.06 -7.15
N ILE A 76 3.24 -1.27 -5.92
CA ILE A 76 2.97 -2.47 -5.14
C ILE A 76 1.96 -2.07 -4.07
N VAL A 77 0.82 -2.74 -4.06
CA VAL A 77 -0.35 -2.33 -3.27
C VAL A 77 -0.85 -3.52 -2.46
N THR A 78 -1.07 -3.34 -1.16
CA THR A 78 -1.82 -4.32 -0.36
C THR A 78 -3.30 -3.95 -0.36
N THR A 79 -4.17 -4.95 -0.45
CA THR A 79 -5.62 -4.75 -0.40
C THR A 79 -6.30 -5.68 0.60
N SER A 80 -7.47 -5.27 1.06
CA SER A 80 -8.34 -6.05 1.95
C SER A 80 -9.81 -5.79 1.60
N ASP A 81 -10.65 -6.82 1.67
CA ASP A 81 -12.09 -6.72 1.45
C ASP A 81 -12.91 -7.31 2.62
N TYR A 82 -14.23 -7.09 2.60
CA TYR A 82 -15.20 -7.56 3.60
C TYR A 82 -15.39 -9.09 3.61
N PHE A 83 -15.26 -9.73 2.45
CA PHE A 83 -15.02 -11.16 2.35
C PHE A 83 -13.51 -11.33 2.30
N PRO A 84 -12.89 -12.28 3.03
CA PRO A 84 -11.46 -12.25 3.35
C PRO A 84 -10.62 -12.51 2.09
N ASN A 85 -10.54 -11.49 1.25
CA ASN A 85 -9.83 -11.42 0.00
C ASN A 85 -8.74 -10.38 0.24
N HIS A 86 -7.55 -10.88 0.49
CA HIS A 86 -6.42 -10.06 0.88
C HIS A 86 -5.30 -10.30 -0.12
N TYR A 87 -4.84 -9.25 -0.78
CA TYR A 87 -3.90 -9.41 -1.88
C TYR A 87 -2.69 -8.52 -1.73
N LEU A 88 -1.59 -8.99 -2.31
CA LEU A 88 -0.51 -8.14 -2.78
C LEU A 88 -0.65 -7.99 -4.29
N LEU A 89 -0.77 -6.76 -4.76
CA LEU A 89 -1.02 -6.43 -6.16
C LEU A 89 0.14 -5.61 -6.75
N ARG A 90 0.36 -5.79 -8.05
CA ARG A 90 1.12 -4.87 -8.89
C ARG A 90 0.15 -4.03 -9.70
N VAL A 91 0.31 -2.71 -9.66
CA VAL A 91 -0.48 -1.75 -10.44
C VAL A 91 0.48 -0.95 -11.32
N LYS A 92 0.28 -1.02 -12.63
CA LYS A 92 1.02 -0.20 -13.61
C LYS A 92 0.42 1.19 -13.70
N LEU A 93 1.21 2.18 -14.13
CA LEU A 93 0.74 3.57 -14.32
C LEU A 93 -0.32 3.75 -15.43
N ASN A 94 -0.62 2.71 -16.20
CA ASN A 94 -1.75 2.69 -17.14
C ASN A 94 -3.02 2.07 -16.52
N GLY A 95 -3.03 1.78 -15.23
CA GLY A 95 -4.12 1.16 -14.49
C GLY A 95 -4.21 -0.36 -14.61
N THR A 96 -3.28 -1.03 -15.30
CA THR A 96 -3.26 -2.50 -15.37
C THR A 96 -2.89 -3.09 -14.02
N VAL A 97 -3.66 -4.08 -13.55
CA VAL A 97 -3.46 -4.73 -12.25
C VAL A 97 -3.09 -6.20 -12.43
N THR A 98 -2.19 -6.72 -11.61
CA THR A 98 -1.85 -8.14 -11.55
C THR A 98 -1.67 -8.57 -10.10
N THR A 99 -2.25 -9.69 -9.71
CA THR A 99 -2.04 -10.27 -8.38
C THR A 99 -0.65 -10.86 -8.29
N ILE A 100 0.12 -10.43 -7.29
CA ILE A 100 1.42 -10.99 -6.93
C ILE A 100 1.22 -12.17 -5.99
N ALA A 101 0.44 -11.98 -4.92
CA ALA A 101 0.18 -13.01 -3.93
C ALA A 101 -1.24 -12.90 -3.36
N ASP A 102 -1.82 -14.05 -3.05
CA ASP A 102 -3.00 -14.18 -2.20
C ASP A 102 -2.55 -14.35 -0.74
N LEU A 103 -3.02 -13.46 0.12
CA LEU A 103 -2.65 -13.37 1.54
C LEU A 103 -3.79 -13.81 2.45
N SER A 104 -4.90 -14.27 1.89
CA SER A 104 -6.17 -14.44 2.60
C SER A 104 -6.11 -15.49 3.70
N GLU A 105 -5.48 -16.63 3.43
CA GLU A 105 -5.29 -17.68 4.43
C GLU A 105 -4.39 -17.22 5.59
N LEU A 106 -3.40 -16.36 5.30
CA LEU A 106 -2.47 -15.86 6.31
C LEU A 106 -3.13 -14.81 7.20
N SER A 107 -3.98 -13.94 6.66
CA SER A 107 -4.69 -12.92 7.44
C SER A 107 -5.86 -13.49 8.23
N GLY A 108 -6.55 -14.52 7.73
CA GLY A 108 -7.77 -15.01 8.35
C GLY A 108 -8.89 -13.95 8.38
N ASP A 109 -9.97 -14.25 9.09
CA ASP A 109 -11.21 -13.46 9.05
C ASP A 109 -11.13 -12.10 9.76
N ALA A 110 -10.20 -11.96 10.71
CA ALA A 110 -10.02 -10.75 11.51
C ALA A 110 -8.71 -10.01 11.18
N GLY A 111 -7.98 -10.44 10.16
CA GLY A 111 -6.72 -9.86 9.74
C GLY A 111 -6.81 -9.04 8.46
N ALA A 112 -5.71 -8.36 8.13
CA ALA A 112 -5.53 -7.65 6.86
C ALA A 112 -4.06 -7.22 6.63
N PRO A 113 -3.60 -7.10 5.38
CA PRO A 113 -2.31 -6.53 5.05
C PRO A 113 -2.37 -4.99 4.96
N PHE A 114 -1.57 -4.29 5.76
CA PHE A 114 -1.65 -2.83 5.89
C PHE A 114 -0.45 -2.07 5.34
N GLY A 115 0.75 -2.62 5.46
CA GLY A 115 1.98 -1.96 5.04
C GLY A 115 2.71 -2.78 4.01
N VAL A 116 3.34 -2.09 3.06
CA VAL A 116 4.28 -2.71 2.13
C VAL A 116 5.50 -1.81 1.96
N ALA A 117 6.67 -2.42 1.93
CA ALA A 117 7.92 -1.82 1.53
C ALA A 117 8.57 -2.69 0.45
N VAL A 118 9.44 -2.09 -0.34
CA VAL A 118 10.22 -2.76 -1.38
C VAL A 118 11.65 -2.88 -0.89
N SER A 119 12.24 -4.08 -1.02
CA SER A 119 13.61 -4.40 -0.64
C SER A 119 14.25 -5.18 -1.79
N ASP A 120 15.00 -4.48 -2.65
CA ASP A 120 15.44 -5.01 -3.94
C ASP A 120 14.20 -5.52 -4.73
N ASP A 121 14.23 -6.77 -5.20
CA ASP A 121 13.11 -7.41 -5.91
C ASP A 121 12.05 -8.04 -4.97
N ASP A 122 12.26 -7.99 -3.65
CA ASP A 122 11.35 -8.54 -2.65
C ASP A 122 10.39 -7.46 -2.11
N TYR A 123 9.22 -7.92 -1.68
CA TYR A 123 8.19 -7.13 -1.02
C TYR A 123 8.11 -7.53 0.44
N ILE A 124 8.22 -6.53 1.32
CA ILE A 124 8.10 -6.69 2.77
C ILE A 124 6.72 -6.21 3.18
N VAL A 125 5.85 -7.12 3.62
CA VAL A 125 4.45 -6.84 3.95
C VAL A 125 4.22 -7.00 5.44
N THR A 126 3.62 -5.99 6.08
CA THR A 126 3.04 -6.16 7.42
C THR A 126 1.60 -6.61 7.28
N LEU A 127 1.31 -7.76 7.89
CA LEU A 127 0.00 -8.38 7.86
C LEU A 127 -0.47 -8.58 9.29
N SER A 128 -1.67 -8.09 9.62
CA SER A 128 -2.34 -8.48 10.85
C SER A 128 -3.06 -9.81 10.61
N THR A 129 -2.92 -10.73 11.56
CA THR A 129 -3.67 -12.00 11.62
C THR A 129 -4.94 -11.87 12.47
N ASP A 130 -4.97 -10.86 13.35
CA ASP A 130 -6.12 -10.45 14.13
C ASP A 130 -5.90 -9.00 14.58
N VAL A 131 -6.74 -8.08 14.07
CA VAL A 131 -6.64 -6.65 14.39
C VAL A 131 -7.15 -6.33 15.80
N VAL A 132 -7.98 -7.19 16.39
CA VAL A 132 -8.52 -7.05 17.75
C VAL A 132 -7.47 -7.44 18.77
N GLU A 133 -6.81 -8.57 18.55
CA GLU A 133 -5.76 -9.10 19.43
C GLU A 133 -4.36 -8.51 19.13
N ALA A 134 -4.27 -7.62 18.13
CA ALA A 134 -3.03 -6.99 17.68
C ALA A 134 -1.91 -7.99 17.34
N THR A 135 -2.29 -9.13 16.73
CA THR A 135 -1.34 -10.14 16.26
C THR A 135 -1.06 -9.97 14.76
N GLY A 136 0.13 -10.37 14.33
CA GLY A 136 0.53 -10.20 12.93
C GLY A 136 1.84 -10.88 12.54
N LEU A 137 2.15 -10.76 11.26
CA LEU A 137 3.31 -11.32 10.58
C LEU A 137 4.05 -10.20 9.84
N LEU A 138 5.36 -10.38 9.72
CA LEU A 138 6.19 -9.66 8.75
C LEU A 138 6.56 -10.65 7.64
N LEU A 139 6.00 -10.45 6.46
CA LEU A 139 6.19 -11.32 5.32
C LEU A 139 7.28 -10.75 4.42
N ARG A 140 8.11 -11.63 3.87
CA ARG A 140 8.92 -11.36 2.68
C ARG A 140 8.29 -12.15 1.53
N ILE A 141 8.03 -11.50 0.41
CA ILE A 141 7.41 -12.10 -0.78
C ILE A 141 8.28 -11.73 -1.97
N ASN A 142 8.77 -12.72 -2.74
CA ASN A 142 9.57 -12.40 -3.91
C ASN A 142 8.71 -11.91 -5.09
N ALA A 143 9.35 -11.35 -6.12
CA ALA A 143 8.66 -10.88 -7.33
C ALA A 143 7.83 -11.96 -8.06
N ALA A 144 8.10 -13.25 -7.84
CA ALA A 144 7.32 -14.37 -8.38
C ALA A 144 6.06 -14.68 -7.55
N GLY A 145 5.83 -13.98 -6.45
CA GLY A 145 4.66 -14.16 -5.58
C GLY A 145 4.79 -15.28 -4.55
N ALA A 146 5.95 -15.93 -4.44
CA ALA A 146 6.13 -17.00 -3.49
C ALA A 146 6.49 -16.43 -2.11
N THR A 147 5.78 -16.90 -1.07
CA THR A 147 6.23 -16.78 0.31
C THR A 147 7.34 -17.81 0.55
N PRO A 148 8.53 -17.41 0.99
CA PRO A 148 9.51 -18.36 1.51
C PRO A 148 8.85 -19.10 2.67
N LYS A 149 8.78 -20.44 2.61
CA LYS A 149 8.34 -21.22 3.76
C LYS A 149 9.23 -20.86 4.95
N LEU A 150 8.64 -20.30 5.99
CA LEU A 150 9.33 -20.08 7.26
C LEU A 150 9.83 -21.45 7.75
N GLN A 151 11.14 -21.62 7.82
CA GLN A 151 11.74 -22.74 8.54
C GLN A 151 11.65 -22.40 10.03
N ASN A 152 10.90 -23.21 10.78
CA ASN A 152 10.81 -23.15 12.23
C ASN A 152 12.16 -23.42 12.88
#